data_AF-A0A6G5AA39-F1
#
_entry.id   AF-A0A6G5AA39-F1
#
_cell.length_a   1.000
_cell.length_b   1.000
_cell.length_c   1.000
_cell.angle_alpha   90.00
_cell.angle_beta   90.00
_cell.angle_gamma   90.00
#
_symmetry.space_group_name_H-M   'P 1'
#
loop_
_entity.id
_entity.type
_entity.pdbx_description
1 polymer ?
#
loop_
_entity_poly.entity_id
_entity_poly.type
_entity_poly.pdbx_seq_one_letter_code
_entity_poly.pdbx_strand_id
1 'polypeptide(L)' 'AAHERGDSVALAVLSGHVDIPSDSPYSGGLHGLIRTMLEVDCLQRPFIESVLEQVTALSAAANHKV' A
#
# COMPACT_ATOMS: atom_id res chain seq x y z
N ALA A 1 18.14 -23.05 -8.41
CA ALA A 1 16.96 -22.38 -9.03
C ALA A 1 16.05 -21.67 -8.01
N ALA A 2 15.86 -22.15 -6.78
CA ALA A 2 15.04 -21.45 -5.77
C ALA A 2 15.75 -20.26 -5.08
N HIS A 3 17.09 -20.22 -5.10
CA HIS A 3 17.90 -19.23 -4.39
C HIS A 3 17.81 -17.82 -5.02
N GLU A 4 17.84 -17.72 -6.35
CA GLU A 4 17.74 -16.44 -7.08
C GLU A 4 16.38 -15.74 -6.92
N ARG A 5 15.33 -16.52 -6.64
CA ARG A 5 13.96 -16.02 -6.44
C ARG A 5 13.77 -15.39 -5.06
N GLY A 6 14.56 -15.81 -4.06
CA GLY A 6 14.51 -15.27 -2.70
C GLY A 6 15.16 -13.90 -2.61
N ASP A 7 16.30 -13.73 -3.28
CA ASP A 7 17.05 -12.46 -3.31
C ASP A 7 16.25 -11.35 -3.99
N SER A 8 15.55 -11.64 -5.08
CA SER A 8 14.73 -10.65 -5.78
C SER A 8 13.58 -10.13 -4.92
N VAL A 9 12.97 -10.99 -4.10
CA VAL A 9 11.88 -10.61 -3.18
C VAL A 9 12.44 -9.80 -2.01
N ALA A 10 13.56 -10.25 -1.42
CA ALA A 10 14.20 -9.53 -0.33
C ALA A 10 14.67 -8.13 -0.76
N LEU A 11 15.26 -8.00 -1.95
CA LEU A 11 15.67 -6.72 -2.51
C LEU A 11 14.48 -5.83 -2.86
N ALA A 12 13.39 -6.38 -3.40
CA ALA A 12 12.18 -5.61 -3.66
C ALA A 12 11.60 -5.01 -2.37
N VAL A 13 11.55 -5.80 -1.29
CA VAL A 13 11.10 -5.35 0.03
C VAL A 13 12.03 -4.27 0.60
N LEU A 14 13.35 -4.46 0.51
CA LEU A 14 14.34 -3.50 1.01
C LEU A 14 14.37 -2.20 0.20
N SER A 15 14.10 -2.27 -1.10
CA SER A 15 14.09 -1.10 -1.99
C SER A 15 12.89 -0.17 -1.76
N GLY A 16 11.83 -0.66 -1.12
CA GLY A 16 10.56 0.07 -0.98
C GLY A 16 9.89 0.40 -2.32
N HIS A 17 10.37 -0.16 -3.43
CA HIS A 17 9.90 0.16 -4.76
C HIS A 17 8.64 -0.64 -5.09
N VAL A 18 7.49 0.03 -4.96
CA VAL A 18 6.16 -0.53 -5.24
C VAL A 18 5.48 0.28 -6.33
N ASP A 19 5.40 -0.33 -7.51
CA ASP A 19 4.67 0.22 -8.64
C ASP A 19 3.23 -0.32 -8.65
N ILE A 20 2.29 0.62 -8.59
CA ILE A 20 0.87 0.33 -8.79
C ILE A 20 0.59 0.54 -10.28
N PRO A 21 -0.06 -0.41 -10.98
CA PRO A 21 -0.38 -0.27 -12.39
C PRO A 21 -1.16 1.00 -12.68
N SER A 22 -0.80 1.71 -13.74
CA SER A 22 -1.45 2.97 -14.14
C SER A 22 -2.89 2.79 -14.59
N ASP A 23 -3.25 1.58 -15.03
CA ASP A 23 -4.60 1.17 -15.45
C ASP A 23 -5.42 0.57 -14.30
N SER A 24 -4.92 0.66 -13.06
CA SER A 24 -5.64 0.16 -11.89
C SER A 24 -7.03 0.83 -11.78
N PRO A 25 -8.10 0.04 -11.61
CA PRO A 25 -9.47 0.57 -11.53
C PRO A 25 -9.78 1.25 -10.19
N TYR A 26 -8.83 1.22 -9.25
CA TYR A 26 -9.03 1.74 -7.89
C TYR A 26 -8.64 3.21 -7.79
N SER A 27 -9.20 3.88 -6.77
CA SER A 27 -8.95 5.30 -6.54
C SER A 27 -7.52 5.56 -6.07
N GLY A 28 -7.02 6.76 -6.38
CA GLY A 28 -5.72 7.22 -5.87
C GLY A 28 -5.66 7.26 -4.33
N GLY A 29 -6.81 7.41 -3.66
CA GLY A 29 -6.89 7.31 -2.19
C GLY A 29 -6.56 5.91 -1.68
N LEU A 30 -7.07 4.86 -2.34
CA LEU A 30 -6.71 3.48 -1.99
C LEU A 30 -5.24 3.19 -2.31
N HIS A 31 -4.75 3.67 -3.46
CA HIS A 31 -3.34 3.55 -3.82
C HIS A 31 -2.43 4.25 -2.82
N GLY A 32 -2.83 5.43 -2.33
CA GLY A 32 -2.13 6.17 -1.28
C GLY A 32 -2.06 5.37 0.03
N LEU A 33 -3.18 4.79 0.47
CA LEU A 33 -3.22 3.94 1.67
C LEU A 33 -2.31 2.71 1.55
N ILE A 34 -2.29 2.06 0.38
CA ILE A 34 -1.38 0.93 0.14
C ILE A 34 0.08 1.39 0.29
N ARG A 35 0.45 2.56 -0.25
CA ARG A 35 1.82 3.09 -0.13
C ARG A 35 2.20 3.38 1.33
N THR A 36 1.31 3.96 2.13
CA THR A 36 1.62 4.25 3.54
C THR A 36 1.81 2.98 4.36
N MET A 37 1.06 1.92 4.08
CA MET A 37 1.21 0.62 4.76
C MET A 37 2.50 -0.13 4.36
N LEU A 38 3.03 0.14 3.16
CA LEU A 38 4.26 -0.48 2.65
C LEU A 38 5.52 0.33 2.96
N GLU A 39 5.45 1.28 3.90
CA GLU A 39 6.59 2.03 4.41
C GLU A 39 7.67 1.08 4.98
N VAL A 40 8.91 1.28 4.56
CA VAL A 40 10.05 0.43 4.92
C VAL A 40 10.48 0.68 6.35
N ASP A 41 10.48 1.95 6.78
CA ASP A 41 10.76 2.30 8.17
C ASP A 41 9.56 1.94 9.06
N CYS A 42 9.78 0.95 9.93
CA CYS A 42 8.80 0.49 10.90
C CYS A 42 8.23 1.62 11.78
N LEU A 43 9.02 2.66 12.06
CA LEU A 43 8.60 3.79 12.90
C LEU A 43 7.75 4.81 12.13
N GLN A 44 7.82 4.83 10.80
CA GLN A 44 7.00 5.68 9.94
C GLN A 44 5.73 4.97 9.46
N ARG A 45 5.67 3.64 9.59
CA ARG A 45 4.50 2.85 9.22
C ARG A 45 3.30 3.21 10.13
N PRO A 46 2.09 3.41 9.56
CA PRO A 46 0.93 3.77 10.36
C PRO A 46 0.52 2.66 11.32
N PHE A 47 -0.02 3.07 12.47
CA PHE A 47 -0.71 2.18 13.39
C PHE A 47 -2.02 1.66 12.79
N ILE A 48 -2.49 0.52 13.30
CA ILE A 48 -3.69 -0.13 12.78
C ILE A 48 -4.93 0.76 12.92
N GLU A 49 -5.01 1.54 13.99
CA GLU A 49 -6.08 2.50 14.24
C GLU A 49 -6.15 3.55 13.11
N SER A 50 -5.01 4.12 12.72
CA SER A 50 -4.92 5.10 11.62
C SER A 50 -5.28 4.50 10.26
N VAL A 51 -5.00 3.20 10.04
CA VAL A 51 -5.41 2.48 8.83
C VAL A 51 -6.92 2.32 8.81
N LEU A 52 -7.54 1.92 9.92
CA LEU A 52 -9.00 1.76 10.02
C LEU A 52 -9.75 3.07 9.80
N GLU A 53 -9.24 4.18 10.35
CA GLU A 53 -9.79 5.52 10.12
C GLU A 53 -9.76 5.90 8.64
N GLN A 54 -8.63 5.68 7.96
CA GLN A 54 -8.48 5.96 6.52
C GLN A 54 -9.40 5.09 5.67
N VAL A 55 -9.53 3.79 5.97
CA VAL A 55 -10.45 2.88 5.27
C VAL A 55 -11.90 3.34 5.44
N THR A 56 -12.28 3.74 6.65
CA THR A 56 -13.63 4.23 6.94
C THR A 56 -13.92 5.52 6.17
N ALA A 57 -12.97 6.45 6.12
CA ALA A 57 -13.11 7.68 5.33
C ALA A 57 -13.22 7.41 3.82
N LEU A 58 -12.39 6.51 3.28
CA LEU A 58 -12.41 6.14 1.85
C LEU A 58 -13.70 5.43 1.45
N SER A 59 -14.22 4.53 2.30
CA SER A 59 -15.47 3.82 2.04
C SER A 59 -16.69 4.75 2.07
N ALA A 60 -16.72 5.71 3.02
CA ALA A 60 -17.74 6.74 3.05
C ALA A 60 -17.72 7.61 1.77
N ALA A 61 -16.53 8.01 1.32
CA ALA A 61 -16.36 8.80 0.10
C ALA A 61 -16.74 8.03 -1.18
N ALA A 62 -16.52 6.72 -1.21
CA ALA A 62 -16.95 5.86 -2.32
C ALA A 62 -18.49 5.76 -2.39
N ASN A 63 -19.17 5.68 -1.26
CA ASN A 63 -20.63 5.57 -1.18
C ASN A 63 -21.37 6.88 -1.51
N HIS A 64 -20.71 8.04 -1.42
CA HIS A 64 -21.32 9.34 -1.73
C HIS A 64 -21.27 9.72 -3.22
N LYS A 65 -20.65 8.89 -4.07
CA LYS A 65 -20.58 9.10 -5.52
C LYS A 65 -21.71 8.39 -6.31
N VAL A 66 -22.82 8.06 -5.64
CA VAL A 66 -24.01 7.44 -6.26
C VAL A 66 -25.13 8.46 -6.39
#